data_AF-A0A1I0ZH47-F1
#
_entry.id   AF-A0A1I0ZH47-F1
#
_cell.length_a   1.000
_cell.length_b   1.000
_cell.length_c   1.000
_cell.angle_alpha   90.00
_cell.angle_beta   90.00
_cell.angle_gamma   90.00
#
_symmetry.space_group_name_H-M   'P 1'
#
loop_
_entity.id
_entity.type
_entity.pdbx_description
1 polymer ?
#
loop_
_entity_poly.entity_id
_entity_poly.type
_entity_poly.pdbx_seq_one_letter_code
_entity_poly.pdbx_strand_id
1 'polypeptide(L)'
;MAFPTLLLICVILIVFVPYIPAVNEWLRPTDIAPLPVRRNEINNLRYLADSFRSRITTMPGVKLPDLQDLPTERTYSIGNNICIVHQRLGDDADATYHPETLETLRKNNGIVILVHDARLPPGSHNQADLFAVGDLTVGAGASLRACSAQGVIYLGANTVVHRWIDARCIRVGNNASIDGRITATKEINFADGSRFVRAGAPSMYFGASGASGDTAEAAPSAPAMRTRHVLDDGARPSPDASRNGDFVVRGAYTILSGTTVFGNIKTYGDLHLEPRSRVAGSIISNKDIVLEKGCSVRGPVISQNDIVIGPDCRIGTPDAATTMICRTLTIAAGCIVHGVITTQDGATVTPGEIPDAA
;
A
#
# COMPACT_ATOMS: atom_id res chain seq x y z
N MET A 1 34.25 -47.14 43.25
CA MET A 1 34.49 -46.70 41.87
C MET A 1 33.23 -46.39 41.05
N ALA A 2 32.00 -46.67 41.51
CA ALA A 2 30.78 -46.47 40.71
C ALA A 2 30.28 -45.00 40.61
N PHE A 3 30.56 -44.18 41.61
CA PHE A 3 30.07 -42.79 41.69
C PHE A 3 30.63 -41.84 40.63
N PRO A 4 31.96 -41.80 40.34
CA PRO A 4 32.49 -40.91 39.30
C PRO A 4 32.00 -41.31 37.90
N THR A 5 31.79 -42.60 37.67
CA THR A 5 31.27 -43.10 36.39
C THR A 5 29.82 -42.70 36.17
N LEU A 6 28.99 -42.77 37.22
CA LEU A 6 27.60 -42.31 37.18
C LEU A 6 27.52 -40.80 36.88
N LEU A 7 28.34 -39.99 37.56
CA LEU A 7 28.41 -38.55 37.34
C LEU A 7 28.78 -38.23 35.89
N LEU A 8 29.79 -38.91 35.35
CA LEU A 8 30.24 -38.72 33.96
C LEU A 8 29.11 -39.05 32.96
N ILE A 9 28.40 -40.15 33.18
CA ILE A 9 27.26 -40.54 32.33
C ILE A 9 26.14 -39.50 32.41
N CYS A 10 25.81 -38.98 33.60
CA CYS A 10 24.82 -37.93 33.76
C CYS A 10 25.21 -36.64 33.02
N VAL A 11 26.49 -36.24 33.09
CA VAL A 11 26.98 -35.05 32.36
C VAL A 11 26.89 -35.24 30.86
N ILE A 12 27.29 -36.41 30.35
CA ILE A 12 27.18 -36.73 28.92
C ILE A 12 25.72 -36.72 28.48
N LEU A 13 24.80 -37.32 29.24
CA LEU A 13 23.38 -37.30 28.92
C LEU A 13 22.81 -35.88 28.91
N ILE A 14 23.14 -35.05 29.89
CA ILE A 14 22.68 -33.65 29.93
C ILE A 14 23.19 -32.86 28.72
N VAL A 15 24.44 -33.10 28.29
CA VAL A 15 25.03 -32.42 27.14
C VAL A 15 24.40 -32.89 25.83
N PHE A 16 24.12 -34.19 25.66
CA PHE A 16 23.72 -34.75 24.36
C PHE A 16 22.21 -34.93 24.16
N VAL A 17 21.41 -35.00 25.23
CA VAL A 17 19.93 -35.12 25.12
C VAL A 17 19.29 -33.99 24.31
N PRO A 18 19.67 -32.71 24.45
CA PRO A 18 19.11 -31.63 23.64
C PRO A 18 19.38 -31.75 22.13
N TYR A 19 20.37 -32.56 21.72
CA TYR A 19 20.74 -32.77 20.32
C TYR A 19 20.03 -33.96 19.67
N ILE A 20 19.30 -34.78 20.46
CA ILE A 20 18.52 -35.91 19.93
C ILE A 20 17.55 -35.47 18.82
N PRO A 21 16.80 -34.35 18.91
CA PRO A 21 15.94 -33.89 17.83
C PRO A 21 16.70 -33.57 16.54
N ALA A 22 17.90 -32.95 16.65
CA ALA A 22 18.72 -32.61 15.50
C ALA A 22 19.31 -33.85 14.81
N VAL A 23 19.76 -34.84 15.58
CA VAL A 23 20.22 -36.13 15.04
C VAL A 23 19.06 -36.90 14.42
N ASN A 24 17.88 -36.86 15.02
CA ASN A 24 16.68 -37.49 14.47
C ASN A 24 16.26 -36.85 13.14
N GLU A 25 16.29 -35.52 13.05
CA GLU A 25 16.01 -34.79 11.81
C GLU A 25 17.07 -35.05 10.73
N TRP A 26 18.35 -35.16 11.11
CA TRP A 26 19.41 -35.51 10.16
C TRP A 26 19.27 -36.94 9.62
N LEU A 27 18.92 -37.91 10.47
CA LEU A 27 18.74 -39.31 10.08
C LEU A 27 17.41 -39.56 9.35
N ARG A 28 16.39 -38.76 9.63
CA ARG A 28 15.06 -38.82 9.01
C ARG A 28 14.62 -37.40 8.68
N PRO A 29 15.07 -36.85 7.55
CA PRO A 29 14.70 -35.50 7.15
C PRO A 29 13.18 -35.43 7.00
N THR A 30 12.52 -34.71 7.91
CA THR A 30 11.08 -34.47 7.85
C THR A 30 10.77 -33.11 7.23
N ASP A 31 11.73 -32.18 7.27
CA ASP A 31 11.60 -30.79 6.83
C ASP A 31 12.29 -30.54 5.46
N ILE A 32 12.11 -31.47 4.51
CA ILE A 32 12.67 -31.36 3.14
C ILE A 32 11.77 -30.52 2.22
N ALA A 33 10.51 -30.31 2.62
CA ALA A 33 9.59 -29.51 1.84
C ALA A 33 9.93 -28.03 2.09
N PRO A 34 10.21 -27.24 1.04
CA PRO A 34 10.28 -25.79 1.19
C PRO A 34 9.01 -25.33 1.89
N LEU A 35 9.14 -24.50 2.94
CA LEU A 35 7.98 -23.88 3.58
C LEU A 35 7.04 -23.38 2.48
N PRO A 36 5.76 -23.80 2.46
CA PRO A 36 4.87 -23.49 1.36
C PRO A 36 4.58 -21.99 1.35
N VAL A 37 5.43 -21.23 0.64
CA VAL A 37 5.18 -19.82 0.36
C VAL A 37 3.99 -19.79 -0.59
N ARG A 38 2.84 -19.39 -0.06
CA ARG A 38 1.63 -19.20 -0.88
C ARG A 38 1.91 -18.05 -1.84
N ARG A 39 2.33 -18.38 -3.08
CA ARG A 39 2.69 -17.40 -4.13
C ARG A 39 1.59 -16.33 -4.34
N ASN A 40 0.34 -16.67 -4.09
CA ASN A 40 -0.80 -15.76 -4.19
C ASN A 40 -0.76 -14.60 -3.17
N GLU A 41 -0.15 -14.79 -1.99
CA GLU A 41 0.02 -13.72 -0.98
C GLU A 41 0.95 -12.60 -1.44
N ILE A 42 1.88 -12.94 -2.33
CA ILE A 42 2.90 -12.01 -2.84
C ILE A 42 2.35 -11.24 -4.04
N ASN A 43 1.58 -11.91 -4.90
CA ASN A 43 1.17 -11.37 -6.20
C ASN A 43 -0.21 -10.69 -6.19
N ASN A 44 -1.12 -11.06 -5.28
CA ASN A 44 -2.42 -10.41 -5.15
C ASN A 44 -2.41 -9.41 -3.98
N LEU A 45 -2.39 -8.12 -4.33
CA LEU A 45 -2.38 -7.03 -3.35
C LEU A 45 -3.56 -7.08 -2.37
N ARG A 46 -4.72 -7.59 -2.83
CA ARG A 46 -5.97 -7.68 -2.06
C ARG A 46 -6.17 -9.03 -1.36
N TYR A 47 -5.21 -9.96 -1.46
CA TYR A 47 -5.33 -11.31 -0.88
C TYR A 47 -5.70 -11.28 0.60
N LEU A 48 -5.07 -10.40 1.39
CA LEU A 48 -5.34 -10.28 2.83
C LEU A 48 -6.78 -9.84 3.09
N ALA A 49 -7.24 -8.80 2.37
CA ALA A 49 -8.59 -8.27 2.50
C ALA A 49 -9.65 -9.28 2.04
N ASP A 50 -9.42 -9.93 0.90
CA ASP A 50 -10.35 -10.93 0.35
C ASP A 50 -10.42 -12.16 1.27
N SER A 51 -9.29 -12.62 1.81
CA SER A 51 -9.25 -13.72 2.78
C SER A 51 -9.93 -13.35 4.10
N PHE A 52 -9.75 -12.11 4.57
CA PHE A 52 -10.41 -11.62 5.78
C PHE A 52 -11.93 -11.51 5.60
N ARG A 53 -12.39 -10.93 4.48
CA ARG A 53 -13.82 -10.86 4.15
C ARG A 53 -14.42 -12.25 4.00
N SER A 54 -13.74 -13.16 3.30
CA SER A 54 -14.17 -14.56 3.19
C SER A 54 -14.27 -15.24 4.55
N ARG A 55 -13.33 -14.98 5.46
CA ARG A 55 -13.39 -15.51 6.84
C ARG A 55 -14.59 -14.97 7.61
N ILE A 56 -14.96 -13.70 7.43
CA ILE A 56 -16.13 -13.11 8.09
C ILE A 56 -17.44 -13.69 7.52
N THR A 57 -17.56 -13.78 6.20
CA THR A 57 -18.80 -14.26 5.55
C THR A 57 -19.03 -15.76 5.72
N THR A 58 -17.97 -16.55 5.92
CA THR A 58 -18.06 -17.99 6.16
C THR A 58 -18.12 -18.36 7.65
N MET A 59 -18.08 -17.37 8.54
CA MET A 59 -18.03 -17.60 9.99
C MET A 59 -19.39 -18.12 10.50
N PRO A 60 -19.43 -19.31 11.13
CA PRO A 60 -20.67 -19.85 11.69
C PRO A 60 -21.28 -18.89 12.71
N GLY A 61 -22.59 -18.60 12.58
CA GLY A 61 -23.31 -17.69 13.47
C GLY A 61 -23.17 -16.20 13.15
N VAL A 62 -22.37 -15.83 12.13
CA VAL A 62 -22.27 -14.45 11.64
C VAL A 62 -22.98 -14.36 10.28
N LYS A 63 -24.23 -13.90 10.30
CA LYS A 63 -24.98 -13.53 9.10
C LYS A 63 -25.17 -12.03 9.11
N LEU A 64 -24.32 -11.31 8.38
CA LEU A 64 -24.29 -9.84 8.41
C LEU A 64 -25.67 -9.19 8.19
N PRO A 65 -26.52 -9.64 7.23
CA PRO A 65 -27.86 -9.07 7.06
C PRO A 65 -28.74 -9.28 8.30
N ASP A 66 -28.83 -10.52 8.80
CA ASP A 66 -29.61 -10.86 10.00
C ASP A 66 -29.14 -10.04 11.23
N LEU A 67 -27.84 -9.75 11.32
CA LEU A 67 -27.27 -8.93 12.40
C LEU A 67 -27.71 -7.47 12.29
N GLN A 68 -27.75 -6.89 11.08
CA GLN A 68 -28.15 -5.49 10.88
C GLN A 68 -29.60 -5.20 11.26
N ASP A 69 -30.46 -6.22 11.14
CA ASP A 69 -31.90 -6.14 11.42
C ASP A 69 -32.23 -6.32 12.92
N LEU A 70 -31.26 -6.70 13.75
CA LEU A 70 -31.49 -6.87 15.18
C LEU A 70 -31.73 -5.51 15.87
N PRO A 71 -32.82 -5.33 16.65
CA PRO A 71 -33.09 -4.11 17.39
C PRO A 71 -32.30 -4.09 18.71
N THR A 72 -30.97 -4.15 18.62
CA THR A 72 -30.07 -4.15 19.77
C THR A 72 -28.94 -3.16 19.56
N GLU A 73 -28.54 -2.43 20.59
CA GLU A 73 -27.33 -1.58 20.58
C GLU A 73 -26.17 -2.24 21.35
N ARG A 74 -26.28 -3.53 21.64
CA ARG A 74 -25.33 -4.23 22.50
C ARG A 74 -24.05 -4.60 21.75
N THR A 75 -22.95 -4.50 22.47
CA THR A 75 -21.70 -5.15 22.12
C THR A 75 -21.66 -6.53 22.76
N TYR A 76 -21.37 -7.58 21.99
CA TYR A 76 -21.19 -8.93 22.54
C TYR A 76 -20.01 -9.65 21.91
N SER A 77 -19.43 -10.57 22.66
CA SER A 77 -18.30 -11.39 22.22
C SER A 77 -18.78 -12.78 21.83
N ILE A 78 -18.32 -13.27 20.68
CA ILE A 78 -18.50 -14.66 20.25
C ILE A 78 -17.17 -15.40 20.49
N GLY A 79 -17.13 -16.20 21.55
CA GLY A 79 -15.87 -16.78 22.03
C GLY A 79 -14.85 -15.72 22.45
N ASN A 80 -13.56 -16.06 22.40
CA ASN A 80 -12.51 -15.19 22.93
C ASN A 80 -11.96 -14.19 21.90
N ASN A 81 -12.25 -14.38 20.60
CA ASN A 81 -11.52 -13.69 19.53
C ASN A 81 -12.41 -12.87 18.60
N ILE A 82 -13.73 -12.84 18.81
CA ILE A 82 -14.66 -12.11 17.95
C ILE A 82 -15.53 -11.22 18.83
N CYS A 83 -15.64 -9.95 18.47
CA CYS A 83 -16.54 -9.00 19.09
C CYS A 83 -17.45 -8.41 18.02
N ILE A 84 -18.75 -8.33 18.31
CA ILE A 84 -19.74 -7.73 17.45
C ILE A 84 -20.30 -6.50 18.16
N VAL A 85 -20.23 -5.36 17.47
CA VAL A 85 -20.72 -4.06 17.94
C VAL A 85 -21.94 -3.68 17.11
N HIS A 86 -23.11 -3.69 17.73
CA HIS A 86 -24.38 -3.27 17.09
C HIS A 86 -24.76 -1.82 17.37
N GLN A 87 -24.04 -1.13 18.26
CA GLN A 87 -24.38 0.25 18.59
C GLN A 87 -24.36 1.13 17.34
N ARG A 88 -25.51 1.75 17.03
CA ARG A 88 -25.64 2.76 15.98
C ARG A 88 -25.17 4.10 16.53
N LEU A 89 -24.39 4.80 15.74
CA LEU A 89 -24.06 6.20 16.01
C LEU A 89 -25.05 7.07 15.25
N GLY A 90 -25.57 8.10 15.92
CA GLY A 90 -26.40 9.09 15.25
C GLY A 90 -25.60 9.94 14.28
N ASP A 91 -26.30 10.76 13.50
CA ASP A 91 -25.69 11.65 12.50
C ASP A 91 -24.84 12.77 13.12
N ASP A 92 -24.99 13.01 14.43
CA ASP A 92 -24.20 13.99 15.17
C ASP A 92 -22.70 13.67 15.09
N ALA A 93 -21.88 14.68 14.79
CA ALA A 93 -20.43 14.58 14.71
C ALA A 93 -19.80 14.16 16.05
N ASP A 94 -20.46 14.50 17.17
CA ASP A 94 -20.00 14.17 18.52
C ASP A 94 -20.56 12.83 19.02
N ALA A 95 -21.38 12.13 18.23
CA ALA A 95 -21.86 10.81 18.56
C ALA A 95 -20.68 9.84 18.78
N THR A 96 -20.65 9.21 19.95
CA THR A 96 -19.62 8.26 20.35
C THR A 96 -20.24 6.97 20.88
N TYR A 97 -19.46 5.90 20.83
CA TYR A 97 -19.84 4.64 21.46
C TYR A 97 -19.98 4.77 22.98
N HIS A 98 -20.79 3.89 23.57
CA HIS A 98 -20.88 3.76 25.02
C HIS A 98 -19.49 3.43 25.61
N PRO A 99 -19.19 3.87 26.84
CA PRO A 99 -17.89 3.63 27.48
C PRO A 99 -17.48 2.15 27.49
N GLU A 100 -18.43 1.23 27.69
CA GLU A 100 -18.19 -0.23 27.67
C GLU A 100 -17.76 -0.74 26.29
N THR A 101 -18.35 -0.20 25.22
CA THR A 101 -17.98 -0.52 23.84
C THR A 101 -16.59 0.01 23.53
N LEU A 102 -16.27 1.26 23.90
CA LEU A 102 -14.93 1.83 23.73
C LEU A 102 -13.86 1.01 24.47
N GLU A 103 -14.17 0.57 25.69
CA GLU A 103 -13.26 -0.25 26.48
C GLU A 103 -13.02 -1.63 25.83
N THR A 104 -14.06 -2.20 25.24
CA THR A 104 -13.98 -3.46 24.48
C THR A 104 -13.11 -3.28 23.25
N LEU A 105 -13.35 -2.24 22.45
CA LEU A 105 -12.57 -1.90 21.26
C LEU A 105 -11.08 -1.74 21.59
N ARG A 106 -10.77 -1.06 22.69
CA ARG A 106 -9.40 -0.84 23.17
C ARG A 106 -8.67 -2.11 23.57
N LYS A 107 -9.36 -3.04 24.24
CA LYS A 107 -8.76 -4.27 24.81
C LYS A 107 -8.72 -5.43 23.83
N ASN A 108 -9.60 -5.45 22.84
CA ASN A 108 -9.70 -6.58 21.92
C ASN A 108 -8.48 -6.64 20.98
N ASN A 109 -7.97 -7.86 20.77
CA ASN A 109 -6.84 -8.15 19.87
C ASN A 109 -7.18 -9.19 18.79
N GLY A 110 -8.45 -9.57 18.67
CA GLY A 110 -9.00 -10.49 17.69
C GLY A 110 -9.66 -9.75 16.52
N ILE A 111 -10.90 -10.11 16.21
CA ILE A 111 -11.72 -9.49 15.15
C ILE A 111 -12.84 -8.70 15.81
N VAL A 112 -13.05 -7.47 15.35
CA VAL A 112 -14.20 -6.65 15.73
C VAL A 112 -15.05 -6.41 14.50
N ILE A 113 -16.33 -6.74 14.57
CA ILE A 113 -17.33 -6.51 13.52
C ILE A 113 -18.24 -5.37 13.98
N LEU A 114 -18.18 -4.25 13.26
CA LEU A 114 -19.05 -3.09 13.43
C LEU A 114 -20.19 -3.22 12.41
N VAL A 115 -21.39 -3.49 12.91
CA VAL A 115 -22.53 -3.93 12.08
C VAL A 115 -23.14 -2.79 11.24
N HIS A 116 -22.85 -1.54 11.63
CA HIS A 116 -23.33 -0.32 10.98
C HIS A 116 -22.16 0.57 10.56
N ASP A 117 -22.48 1.80 10.15
CA ASP A 117 -21.47 2.85 10.04
C ASP A 117 -20.77 3.02 11.38
N ALA A 118 -19.45 3.17 11.31
CA ALA A 118 -18.58 3.15 12.46
C ALA A 118 -17.77 4.43 12.57
N ARG A 119 -17.60 4.92 13.79
CA ARG A 119 -16.74 6.06 14.08
C ARG A 119 -15.84 5.76 15.26
N LEU A 120 -14.54 5.73 15.02
CA LEU A 120 -13.55 5.66 16.08
C LEU A 120 -13.19 7.08 16.53
N PRO A 121 -13.20 7.38 17.84
CA PRO A 121 -12.88 8.73 18.31
C PRO A 121 -11.41 9.07 18.05
N PRO A 122 -11.05 10.37 18.08
CA PRO A 122 -9.65 10.81 18.02
C PRO A 122 -8.79 10.13 19.09
N GLY A 123 -7.55 9.80 18.75
CA GLY A 123 -6.61 9.13 19.65
C GLY A 123 -7.00 7.70 20.03
N SER A 124 -7.96 7.08 19.35
CA SER A 124 -8.34 5.69 19.62
C SER A 124 -7.21 4.72 19.31
N HIS A 125 -7.06 3.68 20.12
CA HIS A 125 -6.05 2.64 19.95
C HIS A 125 -6.73 1.28 19.87
N ASN A 126 -6.60 0.59 18.74
CA ASN A 126 -7.27 -0.68 18.48
C ASN A 126 -6.26 -1.74 17.99
N GLN A 127 -6.12 -2.82 18.75
CA GLN A 127 -5.24 -3.93 18.44
C GLN A 127 -5.95 -5.09 17.71
N ALA A 128 -7.25 -4.95 17.44
CA ALA A 128 -8.04 -5.89 16.67
C ALA A 128 -7.98 -5.61 15.16
N ASP A 129 -8.29 -6.63 14.37
CA ASP A 129 -8.60 -6.48 12.95
C ASP A 129 -10.08 -6.03 12.84
N LEU A 130 -10.30 -4.77 12.45
CA LEU A 130 -11.64 -4.18 12.40
C LEU A 130 -12.34 -4.46 11.07
N PHE A 131 -13.64 -4.73 11.12
CA PHE A 131 -14.50 -4.85 9.95
C PHE A 131 -15.77 -4.01 10.14
N ALA A 132 -15.97 -2.99 9.31
CA ALA A 132 -17.22 -2.25 9.25
C ALA A 132 -18.08 -2.75 8.09
N VAL A 133 -19.35 -3.03 8.36
CA VAL A 133 -20.30 -3.34 7.28
C VAL A 133 -20.67 -2.05 6.53
N GLY A 134 -20.74 -0.92 7.22
CA GLY A 134 -20.96 0.39 6.61
C GLY A 134 -19.66 1.15 6.28
N ASP A 135 -19.74 2.46 6.40
CA ASP A 135 -18.59 3.37 6.37
C ASP A 135 -17.79 3.28 7.68
N LEU A 136 -16.49 3.59 7.64
CA LEU A 136 -15.64 3.67 8.82
C LEU A 136 -14.91 5.01 8.84
N THR A 137 -15.25 5.85 9.81
CA THR A 137 -14.56 7.10 10.09
C THR A 137 -13.62 6.91 11.26
N VAL A 138 -12.36 7.25 11.09
CA VAL A 138 -11.32 7.13 12.10
C VAL A 138 -10.86 8.52 12.50
N GLY A 139 -11.03 8.88 13.78
CA GLY A 139 -10.61 10.17 14.30
C GLY A 139 -9.09 10.38 14.22
N ALA A 140 -8.67 11.64 14.25
CA ALA A 140 -7.27 12.02 14.15
C ALA A 140 -6.40 11.39 15.27
N GLY A 141 -5.15 11.05 14.94
CA GLY A 141 -4.19 10.48 15.90
C GLY A 141 -4.51 9.05 16.34
N ALA A 142 -5.46 8.36 15.70
CA ALA A 142 -5.78 6.98 16.05
C ALA A 142 -4.67 6.01 15.61
N SER A 143 -4.55 4.88 16.29
CA SER A 143 -3.63 3.79 15.96
C SER A 143 -4.40 2.49 15.81
N LEU A 144 -4.40 1.92 14.60
CA LEU A 144 -5.14 0.71 14.25
C LEU A 144 -4.17 -0.39 13.81
N ARG A 145 -4.43 -1.63 14.24
CA ARG A 145 -3.71 -2.79 13.70
C ARG A 145 -4.03 -3.02 12.22
N ALA A 146 -5.31 -3.19 11.89
CA ALA A 146 -5.82 -3.35 10.55
C ALA A 146 -7.32 -3.02 10.50
N CYS A 147 -7.82 -2.58 9.33
CA CYS A 147 -9.25 -2.32 9.18
C CYS A 147 -9.76 -2.59 7.75
N SER A 148 -11.02 -2.98 7.64
CA SER A 148 -11.72 -3.06 6.37
C SER A 148 -13.15 -2.55 6.50
N ALA A 149 -13.67 -1.95 5.44
CA ALA A 149 -15.07 -1.54 5.36
C ALA A 149 -15.69 -2.07 4.06
N GLN A 150 -17.01 -2.30 4.02
CA GLN A 150 -17.71 -2.44 2.75
C GLN A 150 -18.01 -1.06 2.11
N GLY A 151 -18.18 -0.04 2.96
CA GLY A 151 -18.32 1.35 2.56
C GLY A 151 -17.00 2.06 2.29
N VAL A 152 -16.96 3.35 2.64
CA VAL A 152 -15.80 4.23 2.55
C VAL A 152 -15.04 4.23 3.88
N ILE A 153 -13.70 4.25 3.82
CA ILE A 153 -12.87 4.54 5.01
C ILE A 153 -12.35 5.96 4.94
N TYR A 154 -12.54 6.71 6.03
CA TYR A 154 -11.94 8.01 6.26
C TYR A 154 -10.93 7.90 7.40
N LEU A 155 -9.64 8.11 7.12
CA LEU A 155 -8.60 8.20 8.13
C LEU A 155 -8.36 9.67 8.48
N GLY A 156 -8.51 10.03 9.74
CA GLY A 156 -8.16 11.36 10.23
C GLY A 156 -6.65 11.63 10.15
N ALA A 157 -6.28 12.89 10.32
CA ALA A 157 -4.87 13.29 10.31
C ALA A 157 -4.05 12.55 11.38
N ASN A 158 -2.77 12.30 11.11
CA ASN A 158 -1.82 11.63 12.02
C ASN A 158 -2.27 10.22 12.47
N THR A 159 -3.16 9.56 11.73
CA THR A 159 -3.57 8.17 12.01
C THR A 159 -2.47 7.20 11.61
N VAL A 160 -2.29 6.10 12.34
CA VAL A 160 -1.37 5.01 11.98
C VAL A 160 -2.14 3.72 11.78
N VAL A 161 -1.92 3.04 10.65
CA VAL A 161 -2.41 1.69 10.37
C VAL A 161 -1.23 0.75 10.18
N HIS A 162 -1.04 -0.17 11.14
CA HIS A 162 0.19 -0.96 11.25
C HIS A 162 0.34 -2.07 10.20
N ARG A 163 -0.76 -2.68 9.72
CA ARG A 163 -0.68 -3.88 8.87
C ARG A 163 -1.34 -3.74 7.51
N TRP A 164 -2.64 -3.45 7.48
CA TRP A 164 -3.35 -3.35 6.21
C TRP A 164 -4.70 -2.64 6.36
N ILE A 165 -5.16 -2.06 5.26
CA ILE A 165 -6.45 -1.40 5.13
C ILE A 165 -7.08 -1.71 3.76
N ASP A 166 -8.37 -2.06 3.71
CA ASP A 166 -9.11 -2.27 2.45
C ASP A 166 -10.56 -1.81 2.49
N ALA A 167 -10.98 -1.08 1.46
CA ALA A 167 -12.35 -0.60 1.29
C ALA A 167 -12.73 -0.43 -0.17
N ARG A 168 -13.95 0.06 -0.43
CA ARG A 168 -14.30 0.51 -1.79
C ARG A 168 -13.55 1.78 -2.18
N CYS A 169 -13.59 2.76 -1.28
CA CYS A 169 -12.87 4.03 -1.38
C CYS A 169 -12.16 4.30 -0.06
N ILE A 170 -10.95 4.87 -0.12
CA ILE A 170 -10.22 5.29 1.08
C ILE A 170 -9.81 6.76 0.94
N ARG A 171 -10.02 7.52 2.01
CA ARG A 171 -9.55 8.90 2.19
C ARG A 171 -8.52 8.89 3.31
N VAL A 172 -7.25 9.14 2.98
CA VAL A 172 -6.14 9.16 3.92
C VAL A 172 -5.86 10.61 4.31
N GLY A 173 -6.04 10.94 5.59
CA GLY A 173 -5.81 12.28 6.11
C GLY A 173 -4.33 12.66 6.21
N ASN A 174 -4.09 13.95 6.47
CA ASN A 174 -2.75 14.53 6.49
C ASN A 174 -1.83 13.80 7.47
N ASN A 175 -0.58 13.55 7.07
CA ASN A 175 0.43 12.89 7.90
C ASN A 175 0.04 11.50 8.44
N ALA A 176 -1.00 10.86 7.89
CA ALA A 176 -1.34 9.49 8.27
C ALA A 176 -0.31 8.50 7.71
N SER A 177 0.03 7.46 8.48
CA SER A 177 0.97 6.41 8.07
C SER A 177 0.27 5.06 7.92
N ILE A 178 0.52 4.39 6.80
CA ILE A 178 0.11 3.01 6.56
C ILE A 178 1.36 2.17 6.39
N ASP A 179 1.80 1.54 7.47
CA ASP A 179 3.09 0.84 7.52
C ASP A 179 3.07 -0.49 6.73
N GLY A 180 1.88 -0.95 6.34
CA GLY A 180 1.69 -2.10 5.48
C GLY A 180 0.99 -1.78 4.16
N ARG A 181 -0.13 -2.45 3.89
CA ARG A 181 -0.81 -2.41 2.58
C ARG A 181 -2.09 -1.59 2.63
N ILE A 182 -2.27 -0.67 1.69
CA ILE A 182 -3.52 0.04 1.45
C ILE A 182 -4.10 -0.37 0.09
N THR A 183 -5.33 -0.88 0.09
CA THR A 183 -5.99 -1.31 -1.15
C THR A 183 -7.41 -0.78 -1.26
N ALA A 184 -7.84 -0.45 -2.47
CA ALA A 184 -9.23 -0.09 -2.71
C ALA A 184 -9.76 -0.67 -4.02
N THR A 185 -11.06 -0.94 -4.08
CA THR A 185 -11.69 -1.45 -5.30
C THR A 185 -12.05 -0.36 -6.30
N LYS A 186 -12.08 0.91 -5.88
CA LYS A 186 -12.34 2.06 -6.75
C LYS A 186 -11.22 3.08 -6.68
N GLU A 187 -10.97 3.67 -5.52
CA GLU A 187 -10.04 4.78 -5.41
C GLU A 187 -9.43 4.97 -4.02
N ILE A 188 -8.22 5.54 -3.98
CA ILE A 188 -7.56 6.02 -2.76
C ILE A 188 -7.21 7.48 -2.97
N ASN A 189 -7.46 8.32 -1.97
CA ASN A 189 -7.04 9.73 -1.96
C ASN A 189 -6.10 9.92 -0.79
N PHE A 190 -4.86 10.26 -1.10
CA PHE A 190 -3.82 10.55 -0.11
C PHE A 190 -3.73 12.05 0.10
N ALA A 191 -3.84 12.51 1.34
CA ALA A 191 -3.55 13.90 1.67
C ALA A 191 -2.06 14.12 1.94
N ASP A 192 -1.68 15.38 2.10
CA ASP A 192 -0.29 15.81 2.24
C ASP A 192 0.38 15.20 3.47
N GLY A 193 1.67 14.88 3.32
CA GLY A 193 2.50 14.28 4.36
C GLY A 193 2.16 12.82 4.69
N SER A 194 1.12 12.24 4.08
CA SER A 194 0.77 10.83 4.30
C SER A 194 1.84 9.89 3.75
N ARG A 195 1.94 8.70 4.36
CA ARG A 195 2.97 7.71 4.10
C ARG A 195 2.37 6.33 3.91
N PHE A 196 2.96 5.53 3.02
CA PHE A 196 2.54 4.15 2.80
C PHE A 196 3.68 3.30 2.23
N VAL A 197 3.65 1.98 2.40
CA VAL A 197 4.66 1.09 1.79
C VAL A 197 4.16 0.48 0.47
N ARG A 198 2.89 0.05 0.45
CA ARG A 198 2.26 -0.56 -0.73
C ARG A 198 0.86 -0.04 -0.91
N ALA A 199 0.54 0.44 -2.11
CA ALA A 199 -0.78 0.94 -2.45
C ALA A 199 -1.29 0.28 -3.74
N GLY A 200 -2.60 0.07 -3.82
CA GLY A 200 -3.20 -0.28 -5.10
C GLY A 200 -4.69 -0.05 -5.15
N ALA A 201 -5.10 0.63 -6.22
CA ALA A 201 -6.47 0.91 -6.58
C ALA A 201 -6.54 1.24 -8.07
N PRO A 202 -7.73 1.13 -8.70
CA PRO A 202 -7.92 1.60 -10.06
C PRO A 202 -7.52 3.07 -10.27
N SER A 203 -7.72 3.93 -9.26
CA SER A 203 -7.22 5.31 -9.27
C SER A 203 -6.70 5.72 -7.88
N MET A 204 -5.52 6.33 -7.84
CA MET A 204 -4.91 6.89 -6.65
C MET A 204 -4.60 8.35 -6.89
N TYR A 205 -5.07 9.22 -6.00
CA TYR A 205 -4.91 10.67 -6.05
C TYR A 205 -4.01 11.10 -4.91
N PHE A 206 -3.08 12.01 -5.17
CA PHE A 206 -2.08 12.44 -4.21
C PHE A 206 -2.17 13.95 -4.00
N GLY A 207 -2.35 14.38 -2.75
CA GLY A 207 -2.62 15.76 -2.35
C GLY A 207 -3.96 16.30 -2.85
N ALA A 208 -4.28 17.54 -2.50
CA ALA A 208 -5.35 18.28 -3.16
C ALA A 208 -4.87 18.66 -4.57
N SER A 209 -5.60 18.26 -5.62
CA SER A 209 -5.41 18.88 -6.94
C SER A 209 -5.58 20.37 -6.77
N GLY A 210 -4.58 21.16 -7.15
CA GLY A 210 -4.78 22.59 -7.33
C GLY A 210 -6.04 22.79 -8.18
N ALA A 211 -6.87 23.76 -7.82
CA ALA A 211 -8.17 24.04 -8.47
C ALA A 211 -8.08 24.30 -9.99
N SER A 212 -6.88 24.29 -10.56
CA SER A 212 -6.59 24.51 -11.98
C SER A 212 -6.80 23.29 -12.89
N GLY A 213 -6.97 22.07 -12.35
CA GLY A 213 -7.15 20.89 -13.21
C GLY A 213 -5.93 20.57 -14.10
N ASP A 214 -4.75 21.02 -13.68
CA ASP A 214 -3.49 20.97 -14.44
C ASP A 214 -2.82 19.59 -14.48
N THR A 215 -3.43 18.55 -13.92
CA THR A 215 -2.86 17.20 -13.96
C THR A 215 -2.61 16.77 -15.40
N ALA A 216 -1.39 16.33 -15.68
CA ALA A 216 -0.93 15.92 -16.99
C ALA A 216 -1.95 15.04 -17.71
N GLU A 217 -2.15 15.32 -18.99
CA GLU A 217 -2.85 14.41 -19.89
C GLU A 217 -2.11 13.07 -19.96
N ALA A 218 -2.89 12.00 -20.18
CA ALA A 218 -2.31 10.69 -20.41
C ALA A 218 -1.32 10.72 -21.57
N ALA A 219 -0.15 10.10 -21.35
CA ALA A 219 0.79 9.90 -22.44
C ALA A 219 0.10 9.11 -23.57
N PRO A 220 0.40 9.44 -24.84
CA PRO A 220 -0.27 8.83 -25.98
C PRO A 220 0.01 7.32 -26.04
N SER A 221 -0.73 6.63 -26.89
CA SER A 221 -0.42 5.24 -27.22
C SER A 221 0.82 5.15 -28.10
N ALA A 222 1.73 4.22 -27.79
CA ALA A 222 2.87 3.94 -28.63
C ALA A 222 2.44 3.15 -29.89
N PRO A 223 3.09 3.36 -31.05
CA PRO A 223 2.89 2.53 -32.23
C PRO A 223 3.39 1.09 -31.98
N ALA A 224 2.82 0.12 -32.70
CA ALA A 224 3.17 -1.30 -32.55
C ALA A 224 4.63 -1.58 -32.96
N MET A 225 5.08 -1.00 -34.08
CA MET A 225 6.44 -1.16 -34.58
C MET A 225 7.32 -0.02 -34.06
N ARG A 226 8.43 -0.40 -33.41
CA ARG A 226 9.37 0.52 -32.78
C ARG A 226 10.80 0.08 -33.07
N THR A 227 11.63 1.04 -33.47
CA THR A 227 13.07 0.80 -33.66
C THR A 227 13.77 0.81 -32.31
N ARG A 228 14.72 -0.10 -32.09
CA ARG A 228 15.57 -0.05 -30.90
C ARG A 228 16.75 0.87 -31.15
N HIS A 229 16.97 1.80 -30.21
CA HIS A 229 18.12 2.69 -30.16
C HIS A 229 18.98 2.33 -28.95
N VAL A 230 20.28 2.16 -29.17
CA VAL A 230 21.25 1.97 -28.09
C VAL A 230 22.11 3.22 -28.01
N LEU A 231 22.10 3.86 -26.86
CA LEU A 231 22.85 5.09 -26.60
C LEU A 231 23.95 4.80 -25.59
N ASP A 232 25.16 5.24 -25.89
CA ASP A 232 26.30 5.11 -24.98
C ASP A 232 26.22 6.12 -23.83
N ASP A 233 27.10 5.96 -22.84
CA ASP A 233 27.20 6.90 -21.73
C ASP A 233 27.61 8.30 -22.23
N GLY A 234 27.05 9.34 -21.61
CA GLY A 234 27.22 10.72 -22.06
C GLY A 234 26.43 11.08 -23.33
N ALA A 235 25.53 10.22 -23.81
CA ALA A 235 24.64 10.54 -24.93
C ALA A 235 23.85 11.82 -24.64
N ARG A 236 23.94 12.78 -25.56
CA ARG A 236 23.22 14.05 -25.43
C ARG A 236 21.71 13.84 -25.60
N PRO A 237 20.87 14.54 -24.81
CA PRO A 237 19.44 14.60 -25.08
C PRO A 237 19.17 15.11 -26.50
N SER A 238 18.18 14.54 -27.19
CA SER A 238 17.72 15.09 -28.47
C SER A 238 16.80 16.29 -28.22
N PRO A 239 16.92 17.39 -28.98
CA PRO A 239 15.96 18.50 -28.95
C PRO A 239 14.64 18.17 -29.67
N ASP A 240 14.51 17.01 -30.29
CA ASP A 240 13.29 16.62 -31.00
C ASP A 240 12.11 16.51 -30.04
N ALA A 241 11.04 17.26 -30.31
CA ALA A 241 9.81 17.22 -29.53
C ALA A 241 9.11 15.85 -29.56
N SER A 242 9.42 14.99 -30.53
CA SER A 242 8.85 13.66 -30.67
C SER A 242 9.94 12.65 -31.05
N ARG A 243 9.95 11.51 -30.35
CA ARG A 243 10.94 10.46 -30.54
C ARG A 243 10.28 9.10 -30.64
N ASN A 244 10.55 8.37 -31.71
CA ASN A 244 9.99 7.05 -31.93
C ASN A 244 11.05 5.96 -31.71
N GLY A 245 10.72 4.98 -30.88
CA GLY A 245 11.55 3.81 -30.64
C GLY A 245 11.70 3.46 -29.17
N ASP A 246 12.35 2.32 -28.94
CA ASP A 246 12.77 1.87 -27.62
C ASP A 246 14.22 2.27 -27.38
N PHE A 247 14.49 2.94 -26.26
CA PHE A 247 15.81 3.48 -25.94
C PHE A 247 16.47 2.65 -24.83
N VAL A 248 17.68 2.16 -25.10
CA VAL A 248 18.55 1.54 -24.09
C VAL A 248 19.78 2.41 -23.92
N VAL A 249 19.90 3.06 -22.78
CA VAL A 249 20.98 4.01 -22.48
C VAL A 249 21.93 3.42 -21.45
N ARG A 250 23.22 3.34 -21.78
CA ARG A 250 24.26 2.74 -20.91
C ARG A 250 24.64 3.61 -19.71
N GLY A 251 24.24 4.88 -19.71
CA GLY A 251 24.50 5.84 -18.64
C GLY A 251 23.24 6.55 -18.16
N ALA A 252 23.43 7.72 -17.55
CA ALA A 252 22.34 8.62 -17.20
C ALA A 252 21.73 9.25 -18.47
N TYR A 253 20.45 9.63 -18.40
CA TYR A 253 19.76 10.22 -19.54
C TYR A 253 18.69 11.22 -19.15
N THR A 254 18.59 12.31 -19.90
CA THR A 254 17.55 13.32 -19.74
C THR A 254 16.64 13.33 -20.98
N ILE A 255 15.34 13.33 -20.74
CA ILE A 255 14.31 13.65 -21.73
C ILE A 255 13.96 15.11 -21.55
N LEU A 256 14.13 15.91 -22.61
CA LEU A 256 13.93 17.36 -22.53
C LEU A 256 12.45 17.74 -22.41
N SER A 257 12.22 18.95 -21.92
CA SER A 257 10.92 19.54 -21.67
C SER A 257 9.97 19.39 -22.85
N GLY A 258 8.73 18.95 -22.59
CA GLY A 258 7.69 18.77 -23.61
C GLY A 258 7.93 17.64 -24.62
N THR A 259 9.04 16.90 -24.51
CA THR A 259 9.35 15.80 -25.43
C THR A 259 8.41 14.62 -25.21
N THR A 260 7.90 14.05 -26.30
CA THR A 260 7.11 12.82 -26.28
C THR A 260 7.91 11.66 -26.84
N VAL A 261 8.07 10.59 -26.04
CA VAL A 261 8.72 9.34 -26.44
C VAL A 261 7.66 8.28 -26.72
N PHE A 262 7.58 7.85 -27.98
CA PHE A 262 6.70 6.80 -28.47
C PHE A 262 7.36 5.42 -28.34
N GLY A 263 7.67 5.01 -27.11
CA GLY A 263 8.25 3.71 -26.83
C GLY A 263 8.72 3.58 -25.38
N ASN A 264 9.59 2.60 -25.13
CA ASN A 264 10.15 2.31 -23.82
C ASN A 264 11.50 3.00 -23.62
N ILE A 265 11.85 3.29 -22.37
CA ILE A 265 13.18 3.78 -22.00
C ILE A 265 13.75 2.85 -20.93
N LYS A 266 14.98 2.39 -21.13
CA LYS A 266 15.78 1.72 -20.12
C LYS A 266 17.11 2.44 -19.97
N THR A 267 17.45 2.86 -18.76
CA THR A 267 18.74 3.46 -18.44
C THR A 267 19.50 2.58 -17.44
N TYR A 268 20.83 2.61 -17.51
CA TYR A 268 21.69 2.01 -16.48
C TYR A 268 22.17 3.06 -15.46
N GLY A 269 22.11 4.35 -15.79
CA GLY A 269 22.23 5.46 -14.84
C GLY A 269 20.89 6.13 -14.56
N ASP A 270 20.93 7.32 -13.98
CA ASP A 270 19.74 8.09 -13.61
C ASP A 270 18.90 8.46 -14.84
N LEU A 271 17.58 8.47 -14.69
CA LEU A 271 16.66 8.91 -15.73
C LEU A 271 15.91 10.14 -15.26
N HIS A 272 16.08 11.24 -16.01
CA HIS A 272 15.40 12.49 -15.74
C HIS A 272 14.41 12.84 -16.85
N LEU A 273 13.17 13.10 -16.49
CA LEU A 273 12.12 13.61 -17.36
C LEU A 273 11.85 15.07 -16.98
N GLU A 274 12.27 15.98 -17.83
CA GLU A 274 12.00 17.42 -17.67
C GLU A 274 10.50 17.74 -17.84
N PRO A 275 10.04 18.96 -17.48
CA PRO A 275 8.63 19.29 -17.36
C PRO A 275 7.82 18.97 -18.61
N ARG A 276 6.61 18.45 -18.39
CA ARG A 276 5.63 18.15 -19.44
C ARG A 276 6.12 17.13 -20.48
N SER A 277 7.18 16.39 -20.20
CA SER A 277 7.61 15.27 -21.04
C SER A 277 6.68 14.07 -20.87
N ARG A 278 6.57 13.25 -21.93
CA ARG A 278 5.60 12.16 -21.99
C ARG A 278 6.24 10.89 -22.52
N VAL A 279 5.95 9.75 -21.91
CA VAL A 279 6.44 8.45 -22.35
C VAL A 279 5.26 7.49 -22.55
N ALA A 280 5.06 7.09 -23.80
CA ALA A 280 3.96 6.22 -24.22
C ALA A 280 4.14 4.75 -23.79
N GLY A 281 5.37 4.37 -23.44
CA GLY A 281 5.73 3.03 -22.95
C GLY A 281 6.19 3.03 -21.50
N SER A 282 7.07 2.09 -21.19
CA SER A 282 7.62 1.86 -19.84
C SER A 282 8.92 2.63 -19.64
N ILE A 283 9.20 3.04 -18.41
CA ILE A 283 10.52 3.56 -18.02
C ILE A 283 11.14 2.68 -16.94
N ILE A 284 12.41 2.33 -17.15
CA ILE A 284 13.18 1.47 -16.25
C ILE A 284 14.55 2.10 -16.03
N SER A 285 14.98 2.23 -14.78
CA SER A 285 16.32 2.72 -14.42
C SER A 285 16.97 1.79 -13.40
N ASN A 286 18.27 1.57 -13.53
CA ASN A 286 19.07 0.90 -12.48
C ASN A 286 19.46 1.86 -11.35
N LYS A 287 19.22 3.17 -11.51
CA LYS A 287 19.39 4.19 -10.47
C LYS A 287 18.11 4.99 -10.34
N ASP A 288 18.20 6.28 -10.00
CA ASP A 288 17.04 7.09 -9.69
C ASP A 288 16.23 7.43 -10.95
N ILE A 289 14.94 7.69 -10.74
CA ILE A 289 14.05 8.27 -11.75
C ILE A 289 13.46 9.55 -11.17
N VAL A 290 13.58 10.64 -11.92
CA VAL A 290 12.97 11.93 -11.58
C VAL A 290 12.02 12.33 -12.70
N LEU A 291 10.77 12.60 -12.34
CA LEU A 291 9.76 13.20 -13.21
C LEU A 291 9.48 14.60 -12.71
N GLU A 292 9.73 15.63 -13.52
CA GLU A 292 9.35 16.99 -13.17
C GLU A 292 7.85 17.26 -13.41
N LYS A 293 7.42 18.50 -13.14
CA LYS A 293 6.01 18.91 -13.21
C LYS A 293 5.33 18.48 -14.51
N GLY A 294 4.14 17.92 -14.39
CA GLY A 294 3.25 17.64 -15.51
C GLY A 294 3.73 16.53 -16.45
N CYS A 295 4.65 15.67 -16.01
CA CYS A 295 5.06 14.52 -16.81
C CYS A 295 3.96 13.46 -16.87
N SER A 296 3.96 12.66 -17.94
CA SER A 296 3.11 11.47 -18.00
C SER A 296 3.80 10.23 -18.54
N VAL A 297 3.52 9.09 -17.92
CA VAL A 297 4.07 7.79 -18.31
C VAL A 297 2.94 6.78 -18.36
N ARG A 298 2.73 6.15 -19.52
CA ARG A 298 1.63 5.20 -19.69
C ARG A 298 1.95 3.80 -19.15
N GLY A 299 3.19 3.36 -19.31
CA GLY A 299 3.64 2.02 -18.92
C GLY A 299 4.21 1.95 -17.51
N PRO A 300 4.81 0.81 -17.14
CA PRO A 300 5.48 0.64 -15.85
C PRO A 300 6.59 1.67 -15.60
N VAL A 301 6.74 2.04 -14.33
CA VAL A 301 7.83 2.91 -13.84
C VAL A 301 8.63 2.12 -12.81
N ILE A 302 9.84 1.72 -13.16
CA ILE A 302 10.64 0.83 -12.32
C ILE A 302 12.02 1.42 -12.09
N SER A 303 12.35 1.68 -10.84
CA SER A 303 13.67 2.10 -10.38
C SER A 303 14.25 1.03 -9.45
N GLN A 304 15.55 0.74 -9.55
CA GLN A 304 16.24 -0.06 -8.52
C GLN A 304 16.54 0.75 -7.25
N ASN A 305 16.47 2.09 -7.33
CA ASN A 305 16.68 2.99 -6.21
C ASN A 305 15.43 3.88 -6.05
N ASP A 306 15.55 5.20 -6.04
CA ASP A 306 14.44 6.08 -5.68
C ASP A 306 13.67 6.58 -6.90
N ILE A 307 12.40 6.95 -6.67
CA ILE A 307 11.57 7.67 -7.64
C ILE A 307 11.10 8.97 -7.00
N VAL A 308 11.32 10.09 -7.69
CA VAL A 308 10.77 11.40 -7.34
C VAL A 308 9.80 11.85 -8.44
N ILE A 309 8.58 12.19 -8.05
CA ILE A 309 7.53 12.66 -8.95
C ILE A 309 7.12 14.06 -8.52
N GLY A 310 7.39 15.04 -9.39
CA GLY A 310 6.95 16.42 -9.27
C GLY A 310 5.44 16.56 -9.44
N PRO A 311 4.90 17.77 -9.23
CA PRO A 311 3.46 17.98 -9.16
C PRO A 311 2.77 17.68 -10.49
N ASP A 312 1.48 17.41 -10.40
CA ASP A 312 0.58 17.30 -11.56
C ASP A 312 0.96 16.19 -12.55
N CYS A 313 1.69 15.15 -12.14
CA CYS A 313 2.07 14.03 -13.01
C CYS A 313 0.96 12.97 -13.13
N ARG A 314 0.99 12.20 -14.23
CA ARG A 314 0.09 11.05 -14.43
C ARG A 314 0.85 9.78 -14.78
N ILE A 315 0.59 8.70 -14.03
CA ILE A 315 1.16 7.38 -14.27
C ILE A 315 0.05 6.35 -14.55
N GLY A 316 0.10 5.74 -15.74
CA GLY A 316 -0.92 4.84 -16.25
C GLY A 316 -2.23 5.56 -16.61
N THR A 317 -3.25 4.76 -16.93
CA THR A 317 -4.62 5.22 -17.21
C THR A 317 -5.64 4.25 -16.62
N PRO A 318 -6.94 4.62 -16.51
CA PRO A 318 -7.97 3.69 -16.04
C PRO A 318 -8.08 2.42 -16.89
N ASP A 319 -7.88 2.52 -18.20
CA ASP A 319 -7.91 1.40 -19.17
C ASP A 319 -6.59 0.63 -19.25
N ALA A 320 -5.48 1.24 -18.81
CA ALA A 320 -4.15 0.65 -18.79
C ALA A 320 -3.47 0.94 -17.45
N ALA A 321 -4.04 0.37 -16.38
CA ALA A 321 -3.44 0.43 -15.05
C ALA A 321 -2.04 -0.20 -15.09
N THR A 322 -1.11 0.41 -14.36
CA THR A 322 0.32 0.10 -14.45
C THR A 322 0.93 -0.19 -13.09
N THR A 323 2.23 -0.47 -13.08
CA THR A 323 3.00 -0.82 -11.89
C THR A 323 4.13 0.18 -11.69
N MET A 324 4.29 0.62 -10.43
CA MET A 324 5.42 1.40 -9.95
C MET A 324 6.21 0.62 -8.92
N ILE A 325 7.52 0.50 -9.11
CA ILE A 325 8.43 -0.21 -8.20
C ILE A 325 9.67 0.64 -7.94
N CYS A 326 10.02 0.83 -6.67
CA CYS A 326 11.23 1.53 -6.24
C CYS A 326 11.61 1.17 -4.80
N ARG A 327 12.73 1.70 -4.32
CA ARG A 327 13.11 1.65 -2.91
C ARG A 327 12.31 2.68 -2.11
N THR A 328 12.50 3.98 -2.38
CA THR A 328 11.69 5.06 -1.81
C THR A 328 10.95 5.84 -2.89
N LEU A 329 9.70 6.23 -2.62
CA LEU A 329 8.90 7.12 -3.47
C LEU A 329 8.66 8.47 -2.79
N THR A 330 8.96 9.55 -3.49
CA THR A 330 8.46 10.89 -3.15
C THR A 330 7.51 11.34 -4.25
N ILE A 331 6.27 11.66 -3.90
CA ILE A 331 5.24 12.05 -4.87
C ILE A 331 4.55 13.34 -4.43
N ALA A 332 4.59 14.35 -5.30
CA ALA A 332 3.97 15.64 -5.03
C ALA A 332 2.45 15.62 -5.23
N ALA A 333 1.79 16.62 -4.64
CA ALA A 333 0.37 16.87 -4.82
C ALA A 333 -0.02 17.06 -6.31
N GLY A 334 -1.28 16.77 -6.63
CA GLY A 334 -1.84 16.87 -7.98
C GLY A 334 -1.59 15.65 -8.87
N CYS A 335 -0.84 14.66 -8.39
CA CYS A 335 -0.54 13.46 -9.15
C CYS A 335 -1.70 12.46 -9.18
N ILE A 336 -1.78 11.70 -10.27
CA ILE A 336 -2.69 10.55 -10.41
C ILE A 336 -1.88 9.32 -10.81
N VAL A 337 -2.10 8.21 -10.09
CA VAL A 337 -1.53 6.90 -10.43
C VAL A 337 -2.65 5.88 -10.57
N HIS A 338 -2.63 5.12 -11.66
CA HIS A 338 -3.56 4.01 -11.88
C HIS A 338 -2.83 2.68 -11.73
N GLY A 339 -3.27 1.82 -10.79
CA GLY A 339 -2.73 0.48 -10.61
C GLY A 339 -2.05 0.28 -9.26
N VAL A 340 -0.79 -0.17 -9.27
CA VAL A 340 -0.09 -0.66 -8.06
C VAL A 340 1.23 0.07 -7.84
N ILE A 341 1.47 0.49 -6.61
CA ILE A 341 2.74 1.05 -6.14
C ILE A 341 3.33 0.09 -5.10
N THR A 342 4.58 -0.31 -5.31
CA THR A 342 5.37 -1.09 -4.36
C THR A 342 6.69 -0.38 -4.06
N THR A 343 6.87 -0.01 -2.80
CA THR A 343 8.13 0.52 -2.28
C THR A 343 8.80 -0.50 -1.36
N GLN A 344 10.11 -0.36 -1.13
CA GLN A 344 10.83 -1.14 -0.12
C GLN A 344 10.85 -0.41 1.22
N ASP A 345 11.16 0.89 1.19
CA ASP A 345 11.38 1.72 2.38
C ASP A 345 10.22 2.68 2.67
N GLY A 346 9.29 2.83 1.72
CA GLY A 346 8.10 3.66 1.87
C GLY A 346 7.93 4.70 0.77
N ALA A 347 6.73 5.28 0.75
CA ALA A 347 6.33 6.41 -0.05
C ALA A 347 5.93 7.57 0.87
N THR A 348 6.21 8.80 0.47
CA THR A 348 5.74 10.02 1.13
C THR A 348 5.07 10.93 0.12
N VAL A 349 3.89 11.42 0.48
CA VAL A 349 3.18 12.46 -0.28
C VAL A 349 3.68 13.82 0.16
N THR A 350 4.33 14.57 -0.73
CA THR A 350 4.78 15.93 -0.40
C THR A 350 3.66 16.93 -0.68
N PRO A 351 3.49 17.96 0.17
CA PRO A 351 2.59 19.05 -0.13
C PRO A 351 2.97 19.68 -1.48
N GLY A 352 1.98 20.18 -2.22
CA GLY A 352 2.27 21.07 -3.35
C GLY A 352 3.02 22.30 -2.84
N GLU A 353 3.92 22.87 -3.64
CA GLU A 353 4.56 24.14 -3.29
C GLU A 353 3.49 25.13 -2.82
N ILE A 354 3.67 25.67 -1.60
CA ILE A 354 2.93 26.85 -1.18
C ILE A 354 3.35 27.92 -2.19
N PRO A 355 2.44 28.48 -3.01
CA PRO A 355 2.83 29.55 -3.92
C PRO A 355 3.44 30.65 -3.05
N ASP A 356 4.66 31.06 -3.40
CA ASP A 356 5.39 32.12 -2.71
C ASP A 356 4.42 33.25 -2.37
N ALA A 357 4.28 33.57 -1.09
CA ALA A 357 3.50 34.70 -0.64
C ALA A 357 4.10 35.96 -1.31
N ALA A 358 3.40 36.46 -2.32
CA ALA A 358 3.68 37.73 -2.97
C ALA A 358 3.41 38.92 -2.03
#